data_AF-A0A834CM32-F1
#
_entry.id   AF-A0A834CM32-F1
#
_cell.length_a   1.000
_cell.length_b   1.000
_cell.length_c   1.000
_cell.angle_alpha   90.00
_cell.angle_beta   90.00
_cell.angle_gamma   90.00
#
_symmetry.space_group_name_H-M   'P 1'
#
loop_
_entity.id
_entity.type
_entity.pdbx_description
1 polymer ?
#
loop_
_entity_poly.entity_id
_entity_poly.type
_entity_poly.pdbx_seq_one_letter_code
_entity_poly.pdbx_strand_id
1 'polypeptide(L)' 'MGAVTDDEVIRKRLLIDGDGAGDDRRINLLLKSFTKWCNSPGTPEEGFTQYQRMLGTLAQCEFSMGKTLMVY' A
#
# COMPACT_ATOMS: atom_id res chain seq x y z
N MET A 1 -35.89 10.08 10.29
CA MET A 1 -34.46 9.94 10.66
C MET A 1 -34.20 8.47 10.88
N GLY A 2 -33.73 7.76 9.86
CA GLY A 2 -33.39 6.35 9.97
C GLY A 2 -32.09 6.23 10.77
N ALA A 3 -32.13 5.48 11.86
CA ALA A 3 -30.91 5.09 12.58
C ALA A 3 -30.00 4.39 11.57
N VAL A 4 -28.79 4.94 11.38
CA VAL A 4 -27.71 4.21 10.71
C VAL A 4 -27.61 2.88 11.45
N THR A 5 -27.99 1.80 10.79
CA THR A 5 -28.00 0.48 11.43
C THR A 5 -26.56 0.07 11.70
N ASP A 6 -26.32 -0.68 12.79
CA ASP A 6 -24.97 -1.14 13.14
C ASP A 6 -24.26 -1.84 11.95
N ASP A 7 -25.02 -2.49 11.07
CA ASP A 7 -24.56 -3.05 9.80
C ASP A 7 -23.94 -2.02 8.85
N GLU A 8 -24.51 -0.82 8.74
CA GLU A 8 -23.94 0.26 7.91
C GLU A 8 -22.65 0.81 8.52
N VAL A 9 -22.57 0.88 9.86
CA VAL A 9 -21.36 1.30 10.58
C VAL A 9 -20.25 0.25 10.39
N ILE A 10 -20.57 -1.03 10.58
CA ILE A 10 -19.64 -2.15 10.38
C ILE A 10 -19.17 -2.21 8.93
N ARG A 11 -20.07 -2.05 7.95
CA ARG A 11 -19.71 -2.05 6.52
C ARG A 11 -18.79 -0.88 6.16
N LYS A 12 -19.07 0.32 6.65
CA LYS A 12 -18.17 1.49 6.48
C LYS A 12 -16.82 1.26 7.16
N ARG A 13 -16.81 0.67 8.35
CA ARG A 13 -15.57 0.37 9.09
C ARG A 13 -14.72 -0.68 8.37
N LEU A 14 -15.31 -1.73 7.81
CA LEU A 14 -14.61 -2.73 7.00
C LEU A 14 -14.05 -2.17 5.69
N LEU A 15 -14.75 -1.23 5.06
CA LEU A 15 -14.24 -0.52 3.87
C LEU A 15 -13.02 0.35 4.19
N ILE A 16 -12.97 0.95 5.38
CA ILE A 16 -11.87 1.81 5.85
C ILE A 16 -10.69 0.95 6.36
N ASP A 17 -10.96 0.02 7.28
CA ASP A 17 -9.94 -0.85 7.89
C ASP A 17 -9.42 -1.92 6.92
N GLY A 18 -10.17 -2.25 5.87
CA GLY A 18 -9.79 -3.24 4.85
C GLY A 18 -8.64 -2.80 3.93
N ASP A 19 -8.47 -1.49 3.70
CA ASP A 19 -7.39 -0.93 2.86
C ASP A 19 -6.28 -0.26 3.72
N GLY A 20 -6.63 0.41 4.84
CA GLY A 20 -5.68 1.22 5.62
C GLY A 20 -4.54 0.46 6.30
N ALA A 21 -4.80 -0.74 6.84
CA ALA A 21 -3.73 -1.59 7.39
C ALA A 21 -2.85 -2.22 6.29
N GLY A 22 -3.38 -2.32 5.06
CA GLY A 22 -2.67 -2.82 3.90
C GLY A 22 -1.61 -1.85 3.41
N ASP A 23 -1.93 -0.56 3.37
CA ASP A 23 -1.04 0.49 2.86
C ASP A 23 0.17 0.72 3.76
N ASP A 24 -0.03 0.88 5.07
CA ASP A 24 1.09 1.01 6.03
C ASP A 24 2.05 -0.18 5.95
N ARG A 25 1.51 -1.39 5.79
CA ARG A 25 2.31 -2.60 5.60
C ARG A 25 3.08 -2.58 4.28
N ARG A 26 2.44 -2.19 3.16
CA ARG A 26 3.08 -2.07 1.84
C ARG A 26 4.21 -1.05 1.87
N ILE A 27 3.99 0.13 2.44
CA ILE A 27 5.00 1.19 2.58
C ILE A 27 6.19 0.68 3.40
N ASN A 28 5.94 0.03 4.54
CA ASN A 28 7.01 -0.56 5.35
C ASN A 28 7.82 -1.63 4.60
N LEU A 29 7.17 -2.46 3.78
CA LEU A 29 7.84 -3.46 2.95
C LEU A 29 8.67 -2.83 1.83
N LEU A 30 8.15 -1.78 1.19
CA LEU A 30 8.88 -1.00 0.19
C LEU A 30 10.16 -0.41 0.80
N LEU A 31 10.05 0.22 1.97
CA LEU A 31 11.19 0.82 2.68
C LEU A 31 12.27 -0.22 2.99
N LYS A 32 11.87 -1.38 3.53
CA LYS A 32 12.80 -2.50 3.82
C LYS A 32 13.46 -3.04 2.55
N SER A 33 12.70 -3.14 1.46
CA SER A 33 13.20 -3.63 0.17
C SER A 33 14.22 -2.65 -0.42
N PHE A 34 13.95 -1.35 -0.32
CA PHE A 34 14.85 -0.29 -0.73
C PHE A 34 16.18 -0.33 0.04
N THR A 35 16.14 -0.38 1.37
CA THR A 35 17.35 -0.45 2.18
C THR A 35 18.19 -1.69 1.85
N LYS A 36 17.54 -2.84 1.61
CA LYS A 36 18.24 -4.06 1.18
C LYS A 36 18.85 -3.90 -0.21
N TRP A 37 18.11 -3.32 -1.14
CA TRP A 37 18.57 -3.12 -2.52
C TRP A 37 19.81 -2.22 -2.59
N CYS A 38 19.83 -1.12 -1.82
CA CYS A 38 20.99 -0.23 -1.74
C CYS A 38 22.28 -0.91 -1.25
N ASN A 39 22.15 -1.96 -0.44
CA ASN A 39 23.29 -2.68 0.14
C ASN A 39 23.48 -4.07 -0.49
N SER A 40 22.78 -4.37 -1.58
CA SER A 40 22.84 -5.68 -2.22
C SER A 40 24.12 -5.82 -3.03
N PRO A 41 24.94 -6.86 -2.82
CA PRO A 41 26.10 -7.16 -3.67
C PRO A 41 25.72 -7.85 -5.00
N GLY A 42 24.43 -7.86 -5.36
CA GLY A 42 23.91 -8.55 -6.54
C GLY A 42 24.35 -7.95 -7.88
N THR A 43 24.06 -8.65 -8.97
CA THR A 43 24.44 -8.17 -10.31
C THR A 43 23.57 -6.96 -10.73
N PRO A 44 24.01 -6.16 -11.71
CA PRO A 44 23.20 -5.07 -12.25
C PRO A 44 21.81 -5.51 -12.72
N GLU A 45 21.67 -6.70 -13.30
CA GLU A 45 20.39 -7.26 -13.77
C GLU A 45 19.45 -7.61 -12.62
N GLU A 46 19.99 -8.23 -11.57
CA GLU A 46 19.24 -8.51 -10.34
C GLU A 46 18.82 -7.20 -9.66
N GLY A 47 19.74 -6.23 -9.59
CA GLY A 47 19.48 -4.89 -9.10
C GLY A 47 18.35 -4.21 -9.88
N PHE A 48 18.41 -4.24 -11.22
CA PHE A 48 17.37 -3.66 -12.06
C PHE A 48 16.01 -4.36 -11.87
N THR A 49 16.01 -5.68 -11.72
CA THR A 49 14.78 -6.45 -11.46
C THR A 49 14.14 -6.04 -10.13
N GLN A 50 14.92 -5.89 -9.06
CA GLN A 50 14.40 -5.43 -7.76
C GLN A 50 13.92 -3.98 -7.81
N TYR A 51 14.63 -3.12 -8.55
CA TYR A 51 14.19 -1.75 -8.79
C TYR A 51 12.81 -1.68 -9.44
N GLN A 52 12.57 -2.45 -10.50
CA GLN A 52 11.26 -2.52 -11.16
C GLN A 52 10.15 -2.99 -10.21
N ARG A 53 10.43 -3.97 -9.34
CA ARG A 53 9.48 -4.43 -8.33
C ARG A 53 9.13 -3.35 -7.29
N MET A 54 10.12 -2.57 -6.87
CA MET A 54 9.91 -1.45 -5.96
C MET A 54 9.07 -0.35 -6.62
N LEU A 55 9.33 -0.03 -7.89
CA LEU A 55 8.48 0.91 -8.65
C LEU A 55 7.03 0.43 -8.74
N GLY A 56 6.80 -0.86 -8.99
CA GLY A 56 5.45 -1.42 -9.01
C GLY A 56 4.73 -1.32 -7.66
N THR A 57 5.46 -1.50 -6.56
CA THR A 57 4.89 -1.34 -5.21
C THR A 57 4.58 0.13 -4.90
N LEU A 58 5.44 1.05 -5.33
CA LEU A 58 5.21 2.49 -5.20
C LEU A 58 3.95 2.93 -5.96
N ALA A 59 3.80 2.51 -7.22
CA ALA A 59 2.62 2.82 -8.02
C ALA A 59 1.31 2.32 -7.39
N GLN A 60 1.34 1.16 -6.73
CA GLN A 60 0.18 0.65 -5.97
C GLN A 60 -0.15 1.51 -4.75
N CYS A 61 0.88 2.02 -4.05
CA CYS A 61 0.68 2.94 -2.92
C CYS A 61 0.08 4.28 -3.40
N GLU A 62 0.62 4.83 -4.50
CA GLU A 62 0.11 6.06 -5.11
C GLU A 62 -1.35 5.91 -5.57
N PHE A 63 -1.68 4.77 -6.19
CA PHE A 63 -3.06 4.47 -6.60
C PHE A 63 -4.01 4.35 -5.41
N SER A 64 -3.60 3.66 -4.33
CA SER A 64 -4.43 3.49 -3.12
C SER A 64 -4.63 4.82 -2.38
N MET A 65 -3.60 5.67 -2.35
CA MET A 65 -3.70 7.04 -1.84
C MET A 65 -4.66 7.88 -2.69
N GLY A 66 -4.56 7.80 -4.03
CA GLY A 66 -5.47 8.49 -4.95
C GLY A 66 -6.93 8.06 -4.78
N LYS A 67 -7.19 6.76 -4.58
CA LYS A 67 -8.52 6.25 -4.24
C LYS A 67 -9.04 6.87 -2.93
N THR A 68 -8.23 6.88 -1.89
CA THR A 68 -8.62 7.42 -0.57
C THR A 68 -9.01 8.90 -0.67
N LEU A 69 -8.27 9.68 -1.45
CA LEU A 69 -8.57 11.11 -1.69
C LEU A 69 -9.86 11.34 -2.48
N MET A 70 -10.31 10.39 -3.32
CA MET A 70 -11.58 10.51 -4.06
C MET A 70 -12.80 10.04 -3.25
N VAL A 71 -12.60 9.37 -2.11
CA VAL A 71 -13.67 8.86 -1.24
C VAL A 71 -13.99 9.84 -0.09
N TYR A 72 -13.11 10.81 0.16
CA TYR A 72 -13.34 11.96 1.06
C TYR A 72 -13.91 13.17 0.31
#